data_AF-A0A7L2SPP2-F1
#
_entry.id   AF-A0A7L2SPP2-F1
#
_cell.length_a   1.000
_cell.length_b   1.000
_cell.length_c   1.000
_cell.angle_alpha   90.00
_cell.angle_beta   90.00
_cell.angle_gamma   90.00
#
_symmetry.space_group_name_H-M   'P 1'
#
loop_
_entity.id
_entity.type
_entity.pdbx_description
1 polymer ?
#
loop_
_entity_poly.entity_id
_entity_poly.type
_entity_poly.pdbx_seq_one_letter_code
_entity_poly.pdbx_strand_id
1 'polypeptide(L)'
;MLQRDPKQRASLEQIEGHSWLQGVDPSPASRSLLPLTSHKRVSEEEHEIILQAMMCGNIADRDTIQEALEADRYNHITATYFLLAERMLREKQEKQGHRLSLVYNLAKEVQSR
;
A
#
# COMPACT_ATOMS: atom_id res chain seq x y z
N MET A 1 -18.66 -17.50 2.71
CA MET A 1 -17.34 -18.02 2.23
C MET A 1 -17.47 -19.38 1.54
N LEU A 2 -18.18 -20.35 2.13
CA LEU A 2 -18.36 -21.68 1.55
C LEU A 2 -19.46 -21.71 0.47
N GLN A 3 -19.14 -21.19 -0.71
CA GLN A 3 -20.00 -21.27 -1.90
C GLN A 3 -19.30 -22.08 -2.99
N ARG A 4 -20.06 -22.93 -3.70
CA ARG A 4 -19.53 -23.75 -4.79
C ARG A 4 -19.02 -22.89 -5.94
N ASP A 5 -19.81 -21.91 -6.36
CA ASP A 5 -19.41 -20.91 -7.35
C ASP A 5 -18.52 -19.82 -6.68
N PRO A 6 -17.27 -19.61 -7.14
CA PRO A 6 -16.41 -18.55 -6.63
C PRO A 6 -17.01 -17.14 -6.75
N LYS A 7 -17.78 -16.86 -7.80
CA LYS A 7 -18.37 -15.53 -8.04
C LYS A 7 -19.44 -15.17 -7.01
N GLN A 8 -19.97 -16.17 -6.31
CA GLN A 8 -20.98 -15.99 -5.25
C GLN A 8 -20.35 -15.90 -3.85
N ARG A 9 -19.01 -16.02 -3.73
CA ARG A 9 -18.34 -15.89 -2.43
C ARG A 9 -18.37 -14.43 -1.97
N ALA A 10 -18.48 -14.24 -0.66
CA ALA A 10 -18.39 -12.92 -0.05
C ALA A 10 -16.98 -12.33 -0.27
N SER A 11 -16.94 -11.04 -0.57
CA SER A 11 -15.72 -10.20 -0.62
C SER A 11 -15.16 -9.97 0.79
N LEU A 12 -13.93 -9.44 0.87
CA LEU A 12 -13.31 -9.13 2.17
C LEU A 12 -14.11 -8.05 2.91
N GLU A 13 -14.61 -7.04 2.21
CA GLU A 13 -15.42 -5.95 2.77
C GLU A 13 -16.72 -6.49 3.41
N GLN A 14 -17.36 -7.45 2.73
CA GLN A 14 -18.56 -8.10 3.25
C GLN A 14 -18.27 -8.99 4.46
N ILE A 15 -17.10 -9.65 4.48
CA ILE A 15 -16.69 -10.49 5.61
C ILE A 15 -16.34 -9.61 6.81
N GLU A 16 -15.56 -8.55 6.63
CA GLU A 16 -15.16 -7.59 7.67
C GLU A 16 -16.38 -6.91 8.32
N GLY A 17 -17.43 -6.60 7.55
CA GLY A 17 -18.67 -6.01 8.07
C GLY A 17 -19.65 -6.99 8.74
N HIS A 18 -19.35 -8.29 8.77
CA HIS A 18 -20.28 -9.31 9.25
C HIS A 18 -20.51 -9.23 10.78
N SER A 19 -21.75 -9.50 11.22
CA SER A 19 -22.15 -9.40 12.64
C SER A 19 -21.33 -10.27 13.60
N TRP A 20 -20.80 -11.38 13.10
CA TRP A 20 -19.91 -12.27 13.87
C TRP A 20 -18.60 -11.58 14.31
N LEU A 21 -18.12 -10.59 13.55
CA LEU A 21 -16.92 -9.81 13.89
C LEU A 21 -17.25 -8.51 14.66
N GLN A 22 -18.53 -8.17 14.84
CA GLN A 22 -18.94 -6.97 15.58
C GLN A 22 -18.63 -7.15 17.07
N GLY A 23 -17.86 -6.22 17.65
CA GLY A 23 -17.47 -6.24 19.07
C GLY A 23 -16.06 -6.77 19.33
N VAL A 24 -15.36 -7.27 18.30
CA VAL A 24 -13.90 -7.38 18.35
C VAL A 24 -13.34 -5.97 18.15
N ASP A 25 -12.63 -5.41 19.13
CA ASP A 25 -11.97 -4.12 18.96
C ASP A 25 -10.95 -4.24 17.81
N PRO A 26 -11.15 -3.54 16.67
CA PRO A 26 -10.09 -3.41 15.71
C PRO A 26 -9.06 -2.52 16.39
N SER A 27 -8.08 -3.15 17.05
CA SER A 27 -6.92 -2.49 17.65
C SER A 27 -6.50 -1.29 16.80
N PRO A 28 -6.01 -0.17 17.37
CA PRO A 28 -5.44 0.92 16.59
C PRO A 28 -4.43 0.46 15.52
N ALA A 29 -3.81 -0.71 15.72
CA ALA A 29 -3.01 -1.41 14.71
C ALA A 29 -3.79 -1.71 13.42
N SER A 30 -5.05 -2.17 13.49
CA SER A 30 -5.90 -2.51 12.34
C SER A 30 -5.98 -1.40 11.29
N ARG A 31 -6.04 -0.13 11.71
CA ARG A 31 -6.04 1.02 10.78
C ARG A 31 -4.66 1.39 10.26
N SER A 32 -3.60 1.14 11.05
CA SER A 32 -2.20 1.33 10.64
C SER A 32 -1.66 0.19 9.74
N LEU A 33 -2.34 -0.95 9.75
CA LEU A 33 -2.01 -2.16 8.99
C LEU A 33 -2.59 -2.17 7.57
N LEU A 34 -3.53 -1.27 7.24
CA LEU A 34 -4.03 -1.18 5.88
C LEU A 34 -2.88 -0.78 4.94
N PRO A 35 -2.65 -1.52 3.84
CA PRO A 35 -1.64 -1.15 2.85
C PRO A 35 -1.91 0.26 2.33
N LEU A 36 -0.89 1.11 2.27
CA LEU A 36 -0.98 2.44 1.67
C LEU A 36 -1.39 2.37 0.21
N THR A 37 -0.98 1.32 -0.50
CA THR A 37 -1.37 1.03 -1.88
C THR A 37 -2.89 0.89 -2.10
N SER A 38 -3.69 0.66 -1.05
CA SER A 38 -5.16 0.59 -1.17
C SER A 38 -5.83 1.96 -1.31
N HIS A 39 -5.19 3.03 -0.83
CA HIS A 39 -5.82 4.36 -0.72
C HIS A 39 -4.90 5.53 -1.12
N LYS A 40 -3.62 5.26 -1.39
CA LYS A 40 -2.66 6.22 -1.95
C LYS A 40 -2.16 5.73 -3.29
N ARG A 41 -2.03 6.66 -4.23
CA ARG A 41 -1.46 6.41 -5.55
C ARG A 41 0.03 6.72 -5.55
N VAL A 42 0.77 5.88 -6.27
CA VAL A 42 2.17 6.11 -6.64
C VAL A 42 2.19 7.13 -7.78
N SER A 43 3.15 8.06 -7.78
CA SER A 43 3.34 8.98 -8.91
C SER A 43 3.88 8.25 -10.15
N GLU A 44 3.78 8.85 -11.32
CA GLU A 44 4.36 8.28 -12.54
C GLU A 44 5.88 8.11 -12.44
N GLU A 45 6.58 9.07 -11.82
CA GLU A 45 8.01 8.97 -11.54
C GLU A 45 8.33 7.80 -10.60
N GLU A 46 7.57 7.65 -9.50
CA GLU A 46 7.75 6.55 -8.55
C GLU A 46 7.42 5.20 -9.20
N HIS A 47 6.44 5.15 -10.10
CA HIS A 47 6.11 3.96 -10.89
C HIS A 47 7.30 3.52 -11.76
N GLU A 48 7.90 4.44 -12.52
CA GLU A 48 9.07 4.12 -13.35
C GLU A 48 10.27 3.64 -12.51
N ILE A 49 10.46 4.19 -11.31
CA ILE A 49 11.49 3.71 -10.37
C ILE A 49 11.23 2.26 -9.97
N ILE A 50 9.98 1.89 -9.71
CA ILE A 50 9.61 0.50 -9.35
C ILE A 50 9.81 -0.44 -10.53
N LEU A 51 9.39 -0.05 -11.73
CA LEU A 51 9.60 -0.86 -12.94
C LEU A 51 11.09 -1.11 -13.17
N GLN A 52 11.91 -0.06 -13.09
CA GLN A 52 13.35 -0.18 -13.25
C GLN A 52 13.96 -1.10 -12.18
N ALA A 53 13.53 -0.99 -10.92
CA ALA A 53 14.00 -1.85 -9.85
C ALA A 53 13.65 -3.34 -10.09
N MET A 54 12.44 -3.62 -10.57
CA MET A 54 12.00 -4.99 -10.90
C MET A 54 12.78 -5.57 -12.08
N MET A 55 13.04 -4.77 -13.12
CA MET A 55 13.85 -5.17 -14.27
C MET A 55 15.31 -5.42 -13.88
N CYS A 56 15.93 -4.52 -13.10
CA CYS A 56 17.29 -4.71 -12.57
C CYS A 56 17.40 -5.94 -11.66
N GLY A 57 16.34 -6.25 -10.92
CA GLY A 57 16.23 -7.45 -10.09
C GLY A 57 15.92 -8.74 -10.87
N ASN A 58 15.82 -8.67 -12.20
CA ASN A 58 15.48 -9.78 -13.09
C ASN A 58 14.17 -10.50 -12.69
N ILE A 59 13.15 -9.73 -12.26
CA ILE A 59 11.83 -10.26 -11.91
C ILE A 59 11.02 -10.57 -13.17
N ALA A 60 10.99 -9.63 -14.10
CA ALA A 60 10.35 -9.74 -15.42
C ALA A 60 10.80 -8.56 -16.30
N ASP A 61 10.61 -8.66 -17.61
CA ASP A 61 10.77 -7.55 -18.55
C ASP A 61 9.61 -6.53 -18.43
N ARG A 62 9.80 -5.34 -19.00
CA ARG A 62 8.84 -4.23 -18.88
C ARG A 62 7.45 -4.57 -19.41
N ASP A 63 7.37 -5.24 -20.55
CA ASP A 63 6.11 -5.55 -21.20
C ASP A 63 5.33 -6.59 -20.38
N THR A 64 6.03 -7.60 -19.87
CA THR A 64 5.44 -8.61 -18.97
C THR A 64 4.94 -7.99 -17.66
N ILE A 65 5.66 -7.03 -17.08
CA ILE A 65 5.20 -6.33 -15.88
C ILE A 65 3.94 -5.51 -16.19
N GLN A 66 3.96 -4.74 -17.28
CA GLN A 66 2.84 -3.91 -17.69
C GLN A 66 1.59 -4.75 -17.96
N GLU A 67 1.73 -5.84 -18.73
CA GLU A 67 0.63 -6.77 -19.01
C GLU A 67 0.06 -7.37 -17.72
N ALA A 68 0.91 -7.77 -16.78
CA ALA A 68 0.46 -8.34 -15.52
C ALA A 68 -0.34 -7.34 -14.66
N LEU A 69 0.06 -6.07 -14.67
CA LEU A 69 -0.63 -4.98 -13.97
C LEU A 69 -1.95 -4.62 -14.65
N GLU A 70 -1.97 -4.47 -15.98
CA GLU A 70 -3.18 -4.15 -16.74
C GLU A 70 -4.24 -5.26 -16.67
N ALA A 71 -3.80 -6.52 -16.64
CA ALA A 71 -4.67 -7.68 -16.52
C ALA A 71 -5.11 -7.97 -15.07
N ASP A 72 -4.71 -7.15 -14.09
CA ASP A 72 -5.03 -7.32 -12.65
C ASP A 72 -4.77 -8.74 -12.14
N ARG A 73 -3.62 -9.31 -12.54
CA ARG A 73 -3.28 -10.69 -12.19
C ARG A 73 -2.85 -10.76 -10.73
N TYR A 74 -3.26 -11.81 -10.03
CA TYR A 74 -2.74 -12.13 -8.69
C TYR A 74 -1.59 -13.12 -8.82
N ASN A 75 -0.36 -12.61 -8.97
CA ASN A 75 0.85 -13.42 -9.13
C ASN A 75 2.08 -12.75 -8.49
N HIS A 76 3.26 -13.36 -8.64
CA HIS A 76 4.50 -12.83 -8.04
C HIS A 76 4.95 -11.49 -8.63
N ILE A 77 4.65 -11.21 -9.90
CA ILE A 77 5.03 -9.96 -10.57
C ILE A 77 4.25 -8.79 -9.97
N THR A 78 2.92 -8.88 -9.95
CA THR A 78 2.06 -7.83 -9.39
C THR A 78 2.25 -7.71 -7.88
N ALA A 79 2.45 -8.83 -7.17
CA ALA A 79 2.78 -8.81 -5.75
C ALA A 79 4.09 -8.05 -5.47
N THR A 80 5.16 -8.33 -6.21
CA THR A 80 6.43 -7.60 -6.07
C THR A 80 6.25 -6.11 -6.36
N TYR A 81 5.51 -5.75 -7.40
CA TYR A 81 5.21 -4.35 -7.72
C TYR A 81 4.52 -3.63 -6.55
N PHE A 82 3.41 -4.18 -6.05
CA PHE A 82 2.65 -3.54 -4.97
C PHE A 82 3.40 -3.51 -3.64
N LEU A 83 4.26 -4.50 -3.35
CA LEU A 83 5.11 -4.47 -2.16
C LEU A 83 6.21 -3.40 -2.23
N LEU A 84 6.81 -3.19 -3.41
CA LEU A 84 7.77 -2.10 -3.62
C LEU A 84 7.10 -0.73 -3.55
N ALA A 85 5.91 -0.60 -4.14
CA ALA A 85 5.07 0.58 -4.02
C ALA A 85 4.74 0.89 -2.55
N GLU A 86 4.31 -0.12 -1.80
CA GLU A 86 4.01 0.00 -0.38
C GLU A 86 5.21 0.50 0.42
N ARG A 87 6.38 -0.12 0.22
CA ARG A 87 7.62 0.29 0.89
C ARG A 87 7.96 1.75 0.59
N MET A 88 7.89 2.15 -0.68
CA MET A 88 8.19 3.51 -1.10
C MET A 88 7.23 4.54 -0.51
N LEU A 89 5.93 4.23 -0.49
CA LEU A 89 4.91 5.10 0.11
C LEU A 89 5.11 5.26 1.63
N ARG A 90 5.52 4.19 2.34
CA ARG A 90 5.81 4.23 3.78
C ARG A 90 7.02 5.11 4.09
N GLU A 91 8.12 4.92 3.37
CA GLU A 91 9.32 5.75 3.52
C GLU A 91 9.03 7.24 3.28
N LYS A 92 8.22 7.56 2.27
CA LYS A 92 7.81 8.93 1.97
C LYS A 92 6.94 9.53 3.10
N GLN A 93 6.01 8.75 3.64
CA GLN A 93 5.16 9.18 4.76
C GLN A 93 6.00 9.44 6.02
N GLU A 94 6.97 8.59 6.33
CA GLU A 94 7.87 8.76 7.47
C GLU A 94 8.75 10.02 7.31
N LYS A 95 9.34 10.23 6.13
CA LYS A 95 10.15 11.43 5.82
C LYS A 95 9.33 12.72 5.95
N GLN A 96 8.08 12.72 5.48
CA GLN A 96 7.18 13.86 5.62
C GLN A 96 6.85 14.14 7.09
N GLY A 97 6.55 13.09 7.87
CA GLY A 97 6.31 13.21 9.31
C GLY A 97 7.52 13.80 10.05
N HIS A 98 8.72 13.33 9.74
CA HIS A 98 9.96 13.84 10.32
C HIS A 98 10.19 15.32 9.97
N ARG A 99 9.97 15.72 8.71
CA ARG A 99 10.10 17.11 8.27
C ARG A 99 9.12 18.04 8.98
N LEU A 100 7.87 17.62 9.14
CA LEU A 100 6.86 18.40 9.86
C LEU A 100 7.21 18.56 11.35
N SER A 101 7.74 17.51 11.98
CA SER A 101 8.24 17.58 13.36
C SER A 101 9.39 18.58 13.51
N LEU A 102 10.35 18.58 12.58
CA LEU A 102 11.47 19.53 12.58
C LEU A 102 10.97 20.99 12.47
N VAL A 103 10.05 21.25 11.53
CA VAL A 103 9.46 22.58 11.33
C VAL A 103 8.71 23.06 12.59
N TYR A 104 7.96 22.17 13.23
CA TYR A 104 7.26 22.48 14.47
C TYR A 104 8.21 22.82 15.63
N ASN A 105 9.30 22.05 15.77
CA ASN A 105 10.31 22.31 16.80
C ASN A 105 11.01 23.65 16.57
N LEU A 106 11.37 23.96 15.32
CA LEU A 106 11.96 25.26 14.96
C LEU A 106 11.01 26.43 15.25
N ALA A 107 9.71 26.28 14.93
CA ALA A 107 8.71 27.31 15.22
C ALA A 107 8.57 27.60 16.73
N LYS A 108 8.67 26.56 17.57
CA LYS A 108 8.67 26.71 19.03
C LYS A 108 9.90 27.46 19.55
N GLU A 109 11.08 27.16 19.02
CA GLU A 109 12.31 27.86 19.43
C GLU A 109 12.27 29.35 19.08
N VAL A 110 11.66 29.72 17.94
CA VAL A 110 11.51 31.13 17.53
C VAL A 110 10.52 31.89 18.41
N GLN A 111 9.45 31.25 18.88
CA GLN A 111 8.45 31.87 19.77
C GLN A 111 8.88 31.97 21.23
N SER A 112 9.93 31.25 21.63
CA SER A 112 10.47 31.29 23.00
C SER A 112 11.57 32.34 23.20
N ARG A 113 11.83 33.18 22.20
CA ARG A 113 12.77 34.31 22.25
C ARG A 113 12.02 35.64 22.18
#